data_AF-A0A4Q3WJR0-F1
#
_entry.id   AF-A0A4Q3WJR0-F1
#
_cell.length_a   1.000
_cell.length_b   1.000
_cell.length_c   1.000
_cell.angle_alpha   90.00
_cell.angle_beta   90.00
_cell.angle_gamma   90.00
#
_symmetry.space_group_name_H-M   'P 1'
#
loop_
_entity.id
_entity.type
_entity.pdbx_description
1 polymer ?
#
loop_
_entity_poly.entity_id
_entity_poly.type
_entity_poly.pdbx_seq_one_letter_code
_entity_poly.pdbx_strand_id
1 'polypeptide(L)'
;NFNNVYLGYLGDWLSNRLNQSVATNASVRFSSMQATELGIGGARDGGINNGVIRVIPNSSGQFGINIRQTDGQTANLLNFFDTGNNTIARVTAAGNVAGTGAYTNLSDRRTKHAITDATDIGLTTIQALRPRYYVRNGHTERELGFIAQEVETALPEATTYMDPAHPKTSFKAIQSEAIVTTLVKAVQQLKTMFDDRDSEIATLKAHNAALTKRLEALEQRIAASGTN
;
A
#
# COMPACT_ATOMS: atom_id res chain seq x y z
N ASN A 1 -54.73 15.70 28.59
CA ASN A 1 -53.76 16.09 29.64
C ASN A 1 -53.72 15.04 30.73
N PHE A 2 -52.95 13.97 30.53
CA PHE A 2 -52.49 13.15 31.66
C PHE A 2 -51.03 13.48 31.88
N ASN A 3 -50.84 14.43 32.81
CA ASN A 3 -49.55 14.85 33.31
C ASN A 3 -48.94 13.72 34.12
N ASN A 4 -47.66 13.45 33.82
CA ASN A 4 -46.63 12.86 34.67
C ASN A 4 -47.01 11.61 35.49
N VAL A 5 -46.45 10.47 35.09
CA VAL A 5 -46.27 9.31 35.97
C VAL A 5 -45.47 9.77 37.19
N TYR A 6 -46.07 9.68 38.37
CA TYR A 6 -45.39 9.98 39.64
C TYR A 6 -44.14 9.11 39.76
N LEU A 7 -42.97 9.77 39.83
CA LEU A 7 -41.67 9.21 40.20
C LEU A 7 -41.65 8.86 41.71
N GLY A 8 -42.59 8.02 42.16
CA GLY A 8 -42.58 7.46 43.52
C GLY A 8 -41.64 6.26 43.63
N TYR A 9 -41.62 5.59 44.79
CA TYR A 9 -40.80 4.41 45.09
C TYR A 9 -40.76 3.33 43.99
N LEU A 10 -41.85 3.16 43.23
CA LEU A 10 -41.92 2.25 42.08
C LEU A 10 -41.03 2.69 40.90
N GLY A 11 -40.94 3.99 40.62
CA GLY A 11 -40.08 4.54 39.58
C GLY A 11 -38.60 4.42 39.96
N ASP A 12 -38.27 4.67 41.23
CA ASP A 12 -36.90 4.52 41.76
C ASP A 12 -36.48 3.03 41.78
N TRP A 13 -37.37 2.14 42.21
CA TRP A 13 -37.16 0.70 42.17
C TRP A 13 -36.93 0.17 40.75
N LEU A 14 -37.75 0.60 39.78
CA LEU A 14 -37.62 0.17 38.40
C LEU A 14 -36.34 0.70 37.75
N SER A 15 -35.96 1.95 38.05
CA SER A 15 -34.69 2.54 37.60
C SER A 15 -33.48 1.75 38.10
N ASN A 16 -33.43 1.44 39.40
CA ASN A 16 -32.35 0.66 40.00
C ASN A 16 -32.30 -0.78 39.47
N ARG A 17 -33.45 -1.37 39.10
CA ARG A 17 -33.51 -2.70 38.48
C ARG A 17 -32.93 -2.70 37.05
N LEU A 18 -33.07 -1.61 36.31
CA LEU A 18 -32.57 -1.49 34.93
C LEU A 18 -31.12 -1.05 34.84
N ASN A 19 -30.62 -0.28 35.82
CA ASN A 19 -29.24 0.20 35.89
C ASN A 19 -28.43 -0.56 36.95
N GLN A 20 -27.97 -1.78 36.61
CA GLN A 20 -27.20 -2.63 37.52
C GLN A 20 -25.72 -2.73 37.14
N SER A 21 -24.84 -2.48 38.10
CA SER A 21 -23.43 -2.83 38.01
C SER A 21 -23.22 -4.28 38.46
N VAL A 22 -22.56 -5.10 37.64
CA VAL A 22 -22.19 -6.49 37.99
C VAL A 22 -20.70 -6.56 38.27
N ALA A 23 -20.32 -6.85 39.51
CA ALA A 23 -18.94 -7.09 39.93
C ALA A 23 -18.83 -8.51 40.52
N THR A 24 -17.96 -9.36 39.95
CA THR A 24 -17.79 -10.74 40.43
C THR A 24 -16.33 -11.17 40.34
N ASN A 25 -15.95 -12.14 41.18
CA ASN A 25 -14.62 -12.76 41.17
C ASN A 25 -14.54 -13.99 40.24
N ALA A 26 -15.61 -14.30 39.50
CA ALA A 26 -15.70 -15.42 38.56
C ALA A 26 -15.87 -14.90 37.12
N SER A 27 -15.63 -15.77 36.13
CA SER A 27 -15.86 -15.41 34.72
C SER A 27 -17.36 -15.21 34.47
N VAL A 28 -17.77 -13.97 34.18
CA VAL A 28 -19.14 -13.66 33.77
C VAL A 28 -19.30 -14.01 32.29
N ARG A 29 -20.34 -14.76 31.94
CA ARG A 29 -20.74 -15.04 30.55
C ARG A 29 -22.13 -14.48 30.32
N PHE A 30 -22.28 -13.71 29.25
CA PHE A 30 -23.57 -13.25 28.79
C PHE A 30 -23.87 -13.92 27.44
N SER A 31 -24.99 -14.63 27.36
CA SER A 31 -25.50 -15.18 26.10
C SER A 31 -26.53 -14.22 25.50
N SER A 32 -26.44 -13.99 24.19
CA SER A 32 -27.41 -13.19 23.42
C SER A 32 -27.56 -11.73 23.89
N MET A 33 -26.46 -11.06 24.23
CA MET A 33 -26.48 -9.62 24.55
C MET A 33 -26.92 -8.79 23.34
N GLN A 34 -27.88 -7.88 23.54
CA GLN A 34 -28.21 -6.80 22.62
C GLN A 34 -27.93 -5.47 23.32
N ALA A 35 -26.89 -4.77 22.90
CA ALA A 35 -26.51 -3.48 23.46
C ALA A 35 -26.18 -2.51 22.33
N THR A 36 -26.60 -1.25 22.47
CA THR A 36 -26.25 -0.17 21.54
C THR A 36 -24.76 0.18 21.64
N GLU A 37 -24.14 -0.01 22.80
CA GLU A 37 -22.71 0.18 23.04
C GLU A 37 -22.21 -0.79 24.14
N LEU A 38 -20.99 -1.31 23.99
CA LEU A 38 -20.30 -2.12 25.01
C LEU A 38 -18.94 -1.48 25.34
N GLY A 39 -18.79 -0.97 26.55
CA GLY A 39 -17.51 -0.49 27.07
C GLY A 39 -16.74 -1.61 27.78
N ILE A 40 -15.49 -1.85 27.37
CA ILE A 40 -14.58 -2.79 28.03
C ILE A 40 -13.39 -2.01 28.57
N GLY A 41 -13.40 -1.72 29.87
CA GLY A 41 -12.33 -0.99 30.57
C GLY A 41 -11.48 -1.92 31.43
N GLY A 42 -10.15 -1.84 31.29
CA GLY A 42 -9.21 -2.50 32.20
C GLY A 42 -8.70 -1.48 33.22
N ALA A 43 -8.83 -1.76 34.51
CA ALA A 43 -8.21 -0.94 35.55
C ALA A 43 -6.70 -1.21 35.60
N ARG A 44 -5.88 -0.18 35.33
CA ARG A 44 -4.48 -0.11 35.77
C ARG A 44 -4.33 1.19 36.56
N ASP A 45 -3.79 1.10 37.76
CA ASP A 45 -3.49 2.19 38.71
C ASP A 45 -4.16 3.55 38.44
N GLY A 46 -5.29 3.79 39.11
CA GLY A 46 -5.83 5.15 39.27
C GLY A 46 -6.61 5.74 38.09
N GLY A 47 -6.85 5.01 37.00
CA GLY A 47 -7.69 5.46 35.89
C GLY A 47 -8.38 4.32 35.15
N ILE A 48 -9.66 4.51 34.80
CA ILE A 48 -10.37 3.59 33.91
C ILE A 48 -9.99 3.96 32.47
N ASN A 49 -9.18 3.13 31.82
CA ASN A 49 -8.95 3.22 30.38
C ASN A 49 -10.05 2.42 29.67
N ASN A 50 -11.11 3.10 29.23
CA ASN A 50 -12.18 2.49 28.46
C ASN A 50 -11.71 2.21 27.02
N GLY A 51 -11.60 0.93 26.65
CA GLY A 51 -11.67 0.50 25.25
C GLY A 51 -13.14 0.32 24.88
N VAL A 52 -13.71 1.22 24.10
CA VAL A 52 -15.09 1.04 23.61
C VAL A 52 -15.05 0.15 22.38
N ILE A 53 -15.78 -0.98 22.38
CA ILE A 53 -16.12 -1.69 21.14
C ILE A 53 -17.47 -1.14 20.69
N ARG A 54 -17.45 -0.12 19.83
CA ARG A 54 -18.67 0.51 19.32
C ARG A 54 -19.12 -0.16 18.04
N VAL A 55 -20.23 -0.90 18.09
CA VAL A 55 -20.94 -1.40 16.90
C VAL A 55 -22.04 -0.40 16.57
N ILE A 56 -21.77 0.57 15.69
CA ILE A 56 -22.77 1.55 15.27
C ILE A 56 -23.48 1.01 14.02
N PRO A 57 -24.77 0.67 14.07
CA PRO A 57 -25.57 0.60 12.85
C PRO A 57 -25.81 2.02 12.35
N ASN A 58 -25.06 2.46 11.34
CA ASN A 58 -25.44 3.64 10.55
C ASN A 58 -26.33 3.16 9.39
N SER A 59 -27.25 4.01 8.92
CA SER A 59 -28.23 3.78 7.84
C SER A 59 -27.65 3.40 6.47
N SER A 60 -26.34 3.13 6.39
CA SER A 60 -25.57 2.78 5.19
C SER A 60 -24.99 1.36 5.22
N GLY A 61 -25.37 0.51 6.17
CA GLY A 61 -25.08 -0.95 6.11
C GLY A 61 -23.62 -1.37 6.34
N GLN A 62 -22.81 -0.56 7.03
CA GLN A 62 -21.45 -0.97 7.41
C GLN A 62 -21.41 -1.49 8.86
N PHE A 63 -20.85 -2.67 9.04
CA PHE A 63 -20.56 -3.32 10.32
C PHE A 63 -19.06 -3.14 10.61
N GLY A 64 -18.67 -2.61 11.78
CA GLY A 64 -17.26 -2.38 12.09
C GLY A 64 -16.95 -2.24 13.57
N ILE A 65 -15.69 -2.49 13.94
CA ILE A 65 -15.15 -2.28 15.29
C ILE A 65 -14.38 -0.96 15.27
N ASN A 66 -14.87 0.07 15.97
CA ASN A 66 -14.12 1.30 16.17
C ASN A 66 -13.24 1.16 17.42
N ILE A 67 -11.91 1.10 17.26
CA ILE A 67 -10.94 1.15 18.36
C ILE A 67 -10.32 2.54 18.37
N ARG A 68 -10.74 3.37 19.31
CA ARG A 68 -10.23 4.73 19.49
C ARG A 68 -9.64 4.86 20.89
N GLN A 69 -8.39 5.31 20.96
CA GLN A 69 -7.77 5.70 22.21
C GLN A 69 -8.30 7.07 22.67
N THR A 70 -8.56 7.23 23.97
CA THR A 70 -9.20 8.44 24.55
C THR A 70 -8.17 9.44 25.11
N ASP A 71 -6.93 8.99 25.36
CA ASP A 71 -5.86 9.77 25.97
C ASP A 71 -4.68 9.93 25.00
N GLY A 72 -4.16 11.17 24.86
CA GLY A 72 -3.25 11.62 23.80
C GLY A 72 -1.83 11.04 23.78
N GLN A 73 -1.65 9.76 24.05
CA GLN A 73 -0.39 9.05 23.85
C GLN A 73 -0.31 8.45 22.44
N THR A 74 0.91 8.39 21.90
CA THR A 74 1.28 7.91 20.55
C THR A 74 1.08 6.40 20.37
N ALA A 75 -0.09 5.82 20.66
CA ALA A 75 -0.30 4.38 20.51
C ALA A 75 -0.84 3.98 19.13
N ASN A 76 -0.68 2.69 18.79
CA ASN A 76 -1.24 2.10 17.59
C ASN A 76 -2.78 2.05 17.70
N LEU A 77 -3.49 2.32 16.60
CA LEU A 77 -4.95 2.22 16.53
C LEU A 77 -5.43 0.77 16.62
N LEU A 78 -4.66 -0.16 16.05
CA LEU A 78 -4.97 -1.59 16.03
C LEU A 78 -3.67 -2.39 16.07
N ASN A 79 -3.65 -3.45 16.88
CA ASN A 79 -2.57 -4.43 16.91
C ASN A 79 -3.16 -5.84 16.76
N PHE A 80 -2.49 -6.65 15.95
CA PHE A 80 -2.71 -8.08 15.86
C PHE A 80 -1.53 -8.78 16.53
N PHE A 81 -1.81 -9.72 17.42
CA PHE A 81 -0.79 -10.49 18.14
C PHE A 81 -0.85 -11.97 17.75
N ASP A 82 0.29 -12.65 17.81
CA ASP A 82 0.34 -14.11 17.80
C ASP A 82 0.00 -14.70 19.19
N THR A 83 -0.01 -16.02 19.30
CA THR A 83 -0.26 -16.73 20.57
C THR A 83 0.82 -16.50 21.63
N GLY A 84 1.99 -16.01 21.24
CA GLY A 84 3.10 -15.64 22.12
C GLY A 84 3.08 -14.15 22.51
N ASN A 85 2.02 -13.42 22.16
CA ASN A 85 1.86 -11.99 22.42
C ASN A 85 2.84 -11.08 21.64
N ASN A 86 3.40 -11.56 20.52
CA ASN A 86 4.20 -10.74 19.62
C ASN A 86 3.30 -10.02 18.62
N THR A 87 3.55 -8.74 18.34
CA THR A 87 2.81 -8.01 17.29
C THR A 87 3.17 -8.54 15.92
N ILE A 88 2.19 -9.03 15.16
CA ILE A 88 2.36 -9.52 13.78
C ILE A 88 1.88 -8.51 12.73
N ALA A 89 0.93 -7.64 13.09
CA ALA A 89 0.51 -6.52 12.27
C ALA A 89 -0.06 -5.38 13.12
N ARG A 90 0.02 -4.15 12.62
CA ARG A 90 -0.52 -2.96 13.29
C ARG A 90 -0.90 -1.86 12.33
N VAL A 91 -1.82 -1.00 12.78
CA VAL A 91 -2.10 0.30 12.16
C VAL A 91 -1.77 1.38 13.18
N THR A 92 -0.89 2.31 12.83
CA THR A 92 -0.48 3.39 13.75
C THR A 92 -1.45 4.57 13.69
N ALA A 93 -1.42 5.45 14.70
CA ALA A 93 -2.19 6.70 14.67
C ALA A 93 -1.82 7.63 13.50
N ALA A 94 -0.61 7.48 12.94
CA ALA A 94 -0.17 8.19 11.73
C ALA A 94 -0.70 7.55 10.42
N GLY A 95 -1.49 6.48 10.49
CA GLY A 95 -2.03 5.77 9.34
C GLY A 95 -1.07 4.76 8.70
N ASN A 96 0.09 4.50 9.30
CA ASN A 96 1.02 3.50 8.79
C ASN A 96 0.48 2.09 9.06
N VAL A 97 0.48 1.26 8.02
CA VAL A 97 0.19 -0.16 8.14
C VAL A 97 1.50 -0.94 8.10
N ALA A 98 1.75 -1.74 9.14
CA ALA A 98 2.95 -2.53 9.25
C ALA A 98 2.62 -3.99 9.57
N GLY A 99 3.37 -4.91 8.96
CA GLY A 99 3.38 -6.34 9.27
C GLY A 99 4.81 -6.80 9.55
N THR A 100 4.97 -7.87 10.31
CA THR A 100 6.28 -8.50 10.54
C THR A 100 6.71 -9.43 9.40
N GLY A 101 5.76 -9.84 8.55
CA GLY A 101 6.01 -10.61 7.33
C GLY A 101 5.93 -9.76 6.06
N ALA A 102 6.30 -10.36 4.92
CA ALA A 102 6.12 -9.75 3.61
C ALA A 102 4.64 -9.67 3.22
N TYR A 103 4.26 -8.58 2.56
CA TYR A 103 2.96 -8.48 1.90
C TYR A 103 2.95 -9.40 0.68
N THR A 104 2.04 -10.37 0.67
CA THR A 104 1.95 -11.39 -0.39
C THR A 104 0.69 -11.18 -1.21
N ASN A 105 0.87 -11.00 -2.53
CA ASN A 105 -0.25 -10.84 -3.47
C ASN A 105 -0.53 -12.19 -4.15
N LEU A 106 -1.80 -12.61 -4.16
CA LEU A 106 -2.24 -13.83 -4.86
C LEU A 106 -2.00 -13.68 -6.37
N SER A 107 -1.11 -14.51 -6.93
CA SER A 107 -0.62 -14.35 -8.31
C SER A 107 -0.54 -15.68 -9.08
N ASP A 108 -1.24 -16.72 -8.63
CA ASP A 108 -1.27 -18.04 -9.24
C ASP A 108 -1.88 -17.99 -10.66
N ARG A 109 -1.35 -18.77 -11.61
CA ARG A 109 -1.90 -18.82 -12.98
C ARG A 109 -3.38 -19.21 -13.01
N ARG A 110 -3.84 -20.04 -12.06
CA ARG A 110 -5.23 -20.48 -11.96
C ARG A 110 -6.20 -19.35 -11.58
N THR A 111 -5.69 -18.26 -11.02
CA THR A 111 -6.49 -17.09 -10.67
C THR A 111 -6.45 -16.02 -11.75
N LYS A 112 -5.92 -16.33 -12.94
CA LYS A 112 -5.72 -15.40 -14.06
C LYS A 112 -6.27 -15.98 -15.36
N HIS A 113 -6.79 -15.11 -16.22
CA HIS A 113 -7.26 -15.44 -17.56
C HIS A 113 -6.78 -14.36 -18.55
N ALA A 114 -6.90 -14.62 -19.86
CA ALA A 114 -6.51 -13.68 -20.93
C ALA A 114 -5.07 -13.14 -20.78
N ILE A 115 -4.11 -14.03 -20.50
CA ILE A 115 -2.71 -13.66 -20.27
C ILE A 115 -2.04 -13.37 -21.62
N THR A 116 -1.55 -12.14 -21.80
CA THR A 116 -0.77 -11.68 -22.96
C THR A 116 0.53 -11.01 -22.52
N ASP A 117 1.49 -10.91 -23.43
CA ASP A 117 2.73 -10.19 -23.17
C ASP A 117 2.47 -8.67 -23.09
N ALA A 118 3.13 -8.02 -22.13
CA ALA A 118 3.11 -6.56 -21.98
C ALA A 118 4.17 -5.94 -22.90
N THR A 119 3.76 -5.54 -24.11
CA THR A 119 4.64 -5.01 -25.16
C THR A 119 4.63 -3.48 -25.25
N ASP A 120 3.66 -2.84 -24.62
CA ASP A 120 3.37 -1.40 -24.62
C ASP A 120 4.03 -0.64 -23.46
N ILE A 121 4.63 -1.35 -22.50
CA ILE A 121 5.35 -0.78 -21.37
C ILE A 121 6.87 -1.01 -21.48
N GLY A 122 7.63 -0.26 -20.70
CA GLY A 122 9.07 -0.50 -20.51
C GLY A 122 9.87 0.78 -20.33
N LEU A 123 10.98 0.88 -21.05
CA LEU A 123 11.99 1.93 -20.87
C LEU A 123 11.41 3.32 -21.11
N THR A 124 10.69 3.52 -22.23
CA THR A 124 10.06 4.81 -22.55
C THR A 124 9.05 5.22 -21.48
N THR A 125 8.26 4.26 -20.98
CA THR A 125 7.28 4.49 -19.90
C THR A 125 7.97 4.98 -18.62
N ILE A 126 9.03 4.28 -18.19
CA ILE A 126 9.77 4.66 -16.99
C ILE A 126 10.47 6.02 -17.13
N GLN A 127 11.01 6.32 -18.31
CA GLN A 127 11.64 7.62 -18.59
C GLN A 127 10.66 8.79 -18.51
N ALA A 128 9.36 8.55 -18.77
CA ALA A 128 8.33 9.57 -18.65
C ALA A 128 7.88 9.82 -17.20
N LEU A 129 8.17 8.91 -16.26
CA LEU A 129 7.81 9.08 -14.85
C LEU A 129 8.66 10.17 -14.19
N ARG A 130 8.04 10.93 -13.27
CA ARG A 130 8.68 12.06 -12.59
C ARG A 130 8.71 11.83 -11.07
N PRO A 131 9.86 11.40 -10.51
CA PRO A 131 10.03 11.36 -9.06
C PRO A 131 9.93 12.76 -8.46
N ARG A 132 9.12 12.92 -7.41
CA ARG A 132 8.89 14.18 -6.71
C ARG A 132 9.22 14.05 -5.23
N TYR A 133 9.79 15.12 -4.68
CA TYR A 133 9.73 15.36 -3.25
C TYR A 133 8.46 16.15 -2.92
N TYR A 134 7.72 15.73 -1.90
CA TYR A 134 6.52 16.44 -1.43
C TYR A 134 6.39 16.32 0.09
N VAL A 135 5.49 17.13 0.67
CA VAL A 135 5.09 17.04 2.08
C VAL A 135 3.57 16.87 2.08
N ARG A 136 3.06 15.92 2.87
CA ARG A 136 1.61 15.71 2.97
C ARG A 136 0.96 16.84 3.74
N ASN A 137 -0.27 17.20 3.35
CA ASN A 137 -1.07 18.15 4.12
C ASN A 137 -1.22 17.66 5.57
N GLY A 138 -0.89 18.51 6.53
CA GLY A 138 -0.91 18.17 7.96
C GLY A 138 0.36 17.49 8.48
N HIS A 139 1.37 17.29 7.64
CA HIS A 139 2.67 16.73 8.03
C HIS A 139 3.79 17.75 7.76
N THR A 140 4.95 17.53 8.39
CA THR A 140 6.16 18.34 8.20
C THR A 140 7.29 17.59 7.51
N GLU A 141 7.18 16.26 7.43
CA GLU A 141 8.21 15.39 6.88
C GLU A 141 8.17 15.38 5.35
N ARG A 142 9.36 15.44 4.74
CA ARG A 142 9.51 15.36 3.29
C ARG A 142 9.56 13.91 2.84
N GLU A 143 8.67 13.56 1.92
CA GLU A 143 8.58 12.24 1.29
C GLU A 143 9.13 12.27 -0.14
N LEU A 144 9.70 11.15 -0.59
CA LEU A 144 10.02 10.88 -2.00
C LEU A 144 8.97 9.95 -2.57
N GLY A 145 8.40 10.29 -3.72
CA GLY A 145 7.46 9.42 -4.41
C GLY A 145 7.03 9.98 -5.75
N PHE A 146 5.77 9.77 -6.10
CA PHE A 146 5.20 10.20 -7.37
C PHE A 146 3.85 10.88 -7.14
N ILE A 147 3.48 11.76 -8.07
CA ILE A 147 2.13 12.32 -8.14
C ILE A 147 1.26 11.42 -9.02
N ALA A 148 0.18 10.88 -8.47
CA ALA A 148 -0.64 9.87 -9.17
C ALA A 148 -1.14 10.35 -10.54
N GLN A 149 -1.51 11.62 -10.67
CA GLN A 149 -1.97 12.21 -11.94
C GLN A 149 -0.84 12.29 -12.98
N GLU A 150 0.42 12.50 -12.56
CA GLU A 150 1.57 12.47 -13.48
C GLU A 150 1.87 11.03 -13.92
N VAL A 151 1.75 10.06 -13.01
CA VAL A 151 1.95 8.63 -13.33
C VAL A 151 0.90 8.16 -14.32
N GLU A 152 -0.37 8.50 -14.12
CA GLU A 152 -1.47 8.06 -14.99
C GLU A 152 -1.24 8.43 -16.46
N THR A 153 -0.63 9.58 -16.74
CA THR A 153 -0.36 9.98 -18.13
C THR A 153 0.66 9.09 -18.84
N ALA A 154 1.53 8.41 -18.09
CA ALA A 154 2.62 7.60 -18.63
C ALA A 154 2.35 6.08 -18.46
N LEU A 155 1.79 5.69 -17.32
CA LEU A 155 1.47 4.31 -16.94
C LEU A 155 0.12 4.28 -16.21
N PRO A 156 -1.01 4.34 -16.94
CA PRO A 156 -2.36 4.33 -16.36
C PRO A 156 -2.58 3.15 -15.40
N GLU A 157 -2.04 1.98 -15.72
CA GLU A 157 -2.17 0.72 -14.97
C GLU A 157 -1.55 0.78 -13.57
N ALA A 158 -0.63 1.74 -13.33
CA ALA A 158 -0.05 1.97 -12.00
C ALA A 158 -0.90 2.88 -11.12
N THR A 159 -2.07 3.31 -11.59
CA THR A 159 -2.94 4.22 -10.85
C THR A 159 -4.32 3.63 -10.63
N THR A 160 -4.91 3.96 -9.49
CA THR A 160 -6.26 3.57 -9.12
C THR A 160 -6.89 4.66 -8.25
N TYR A 161 -8.09 4.43 -7.74
CA TYR A 161 -8.72 5.26 -6.72
C TYR A 161 -8.66 4.55 -5.37
N MET A 162 -8.50 5.30 -4.27
CA MET A 162 -8.55 4.72 -2.92
C MET A 162 -9.90 4.03 -2.64
N ASP A 163 -10.96 4.54 -3.26
CA ASP A 163 -12.28 3.94 -3.33
C ASP A 163 -12.69 3.85 -4.81
N PRO A 164 -12.46 2.69 -5.46
CA PRO A 164 -12.82 2.48 -6.87
C PRO A 164 -14.33 2.57 -7.14
N ALA A 165 -15.19 2.40 -6.14
CA ALA A 165 -16.64 2.49 -6.33
C ALA A 165 -17.11 3.95 -6.49
N HIS A 166 -16.34 4.92 -5.99
CA HIS A 166 -16.68 6.35 -6.02
C HIS A 166 -15.55 7.21 -6.58
N PRO A 167 -15.15 7.01 -7.86
CA PRO A 167 -13.96 7.64 -8.43
C PRO A 167 -14.03 9.17 -8.50
N LYS A 168 -15.24 9.75 -8.59
CA LYS A 168 -15.43 11.21 -8.65
C LYS A 168 -15.15 11.93 -7.33
N THR A 169 -15.26 11.21 -6.21
CA THR A 169 -15.06 11.74 -4.86
C THR A 169 -13.86 11.13 -4.16
N SER A 170 -13.19 10.17 -4.80
CA SER A 170 -12.04 9.46 -4.23
C SER A 170 -10.72 10.05 -4.71
N PHE A 171 -9.71 9.97 -3.85
CA PHE A 171 -8.35 10.34 -4.22
C PHE A 171 -7.71 9.26 -5.10
N LYS A 172 -6.86 9.68 -6.03
CA LYS A 172 -6.02 8.75 -6.78
C LYS A 172 -4.93 8.17 -5.90
N ALA A 173 -4.63 6.89 -6.12
CA ALA A 173 -3.60 6.12 -5.44
C ALA A 173 -2.70 5.43 -6.47
N ILE A 174 -1.52 5.00 -6.01
CA ILE A 174 -0.49 4.37 -6.85
C ILE A 174 -0.36 2.91 -6.46
N GLN A 175 -0.27 2.05 -7.47
CA GLN A 175 0.01 0.62 -7.36
C GLN A 175 1.48 0.39 -7.70
N SER A 176 2.32 0.27 -6.67
CA SER A 176 3.78 0.13 -6.84
C SER A 176 4.20 -1.10 -7.65
N GLU A 177 3.43 -2.19 -7.60
CA GLU A 177 3.74 -3.44 -8.34
C GLU A 177 3.79 -3.20 -9.85
N ALA A 178 2.85 -2.43 -10.41
CA ALA A 178 2.84 -2.12 -11.85
C ALA A 178 4.08 -1.33 -12.30
N ILE A 179 4.55 -0.38 -11.47
CA ILE A 179 5.78 0.37 -11.73
C ILE A 179 6.99 -0.59 -11.70
N VAL A 180 7.05 -1.49 -10.72
CA VAL A 180 8.12 -2.48 -10.61
C VAL A 180 8.13 -3.44 -11.80
N THR A 181 6.99 -3.94 -12.25
CA THR A 181 6.90 -4.80 -13.45
C THR A 181 7.35 -4.05 -14.71
N THR A 182 6.99 -2.77 -14.84
CA THR A 182 7.43 -1.91 -15.94
C THR A 182 8.95 -1.69 -15.91
N LEU A 183 9.55 -1.52 -14.73
CA LEU A 183 11.01 -1.46 -14.55
C LEU A 183 11.70 -2.74 -15.00
N VAL A 184 11.15 -3.92 -14.69
CA VAL A 184 11.70 -5.21 -15.17
C VAL A 184 11.73 -5.24 -16.70
N LYS A 185 10.63 -4.83 -17.36
CA LYS A 185 10.57 -4.75 -18.83
C LYS A 185 11.57 -3.75 -19.41
N ALA A 186 11.73 -2.59 -18.76
CA ALA A 186 12.71 -1.58 -19.14
C ALA A 186 14.15 -2.12 -19.09
N VAL A 187 14.50 -2.87 -18.04
CA VAL A 187 15.83 -3.49 -17.90
C VAL A 187 16.07 -4.54 -18.99
N GLN A 188 15.06 -5.35 -19.31
CA GLN A 188 15.16 -6.31 -20.42
C GLN A 188 15.43 -5.61 -21.76
N GLN A 189 14.70 -4.53 -22.05
CA GLN A 189 14.92 -3.73 -23.27
C GLN A 189 16.32 -3.11 -23.30
N LEU A 190 16.79 -2.55 -22.18
CA LEU A 190 18.15 -2.02 -22.07
C LEU A 190 19.21 -3.10 -22.35
N LYS A 191 19.01 -4.32 -21.86
CA LYS A 191 19.93 -5.44 -22.14
C LYS A 191 19.95 -5.79 -23.63
N THR A 192 18.79 -5.87 -24.29
CA THR A 192 18.73 -6.11 -25.74
C THR A 192 19.44 -5.00 -26.51
N MET A 193 19.17 -3.73 -26.19
CA MET A 193 19.86 -2.61 -26.83
C MET A 193 21.38 -2.68 -26.64
N PHE A 194 21.85 -3.07 -25.45
CA PHE A 194 23.27 -3.24 -25.16
C PHE A 194 23.89 -4.36 -26.02
N ASP A 195 23.25 -5.52 -26.11
CA ASP A 195 23.73 -6.65 -26.93
C ASP A 195 23.78 -6.29 -28.41
N ASP A 196 22.77 -5.57 -28.92
CA ASP A 196 22.75 -5.09 -30.30
C ASP A 196 23.89 -4.11 -30.59
N ARG A 197 24.17 -3.19 -29.64
CA ARG A 197 25.30 -2.27 -29.75
C ARG A 197 26.64 -3.01 -29.74
N ASP A 198 26.82 -4.00 -28.88
CA ASP A 198 28.05 -4.79 -28.80
C ASP A 198 28.29 -5.58 -30.10
N SER A 199 27.23 -6.17 -30.68
CA SER A 199 27.31 -6.85 -31.97
C SER A 199 27.68 -5.90 -33.11
N GLU A 200 27.11 -4.69 -33.13
CA GLU A 200 27.48 -3.67 -34.12
C GLU A 200 28.94 -3.24 -33.96
N ILE A 201 29.39 -2.99 -32.73
CA ILE A 201 30.79 -2.64 -32.44
C ILE A 201 31.75 -3.75 -32.89
N ALA A 202 31.41 -5.02 -32.64
CA ALA A 202 32.22 -6.15 -33.10
C ALA A 202 32.32 -6.19 -34.63
N THR A 203 31.19 -5.98 -35.32
CA THR A 203 31.13 -5.93 -36.78
C THR A 203 31.97 -4.78 -37.35
N LEU A 204 31.84 -3.58 -36.78
CA LEU A 204 32.61 -2.41 -37.18
C LEU A 204 34.12 -2.60 -36.95
N LYS A 205 34.52 -3.21 -35.83
CA LYS A 205 35.93 -3.55 -35.56
C LYS A 205 36.48 -4.53 -36.59
N ALA A 206 35.73 -5.57 -36.94
CA ALA A 206 36.13 -6.53 -37.97
C ALA A 206 36.29 -5.86 -39.34
N HIS A 207 35.36 -4.99 -39.72
CA HIS A 207 35.43 -4.25 -40.98
C HIS A 207 36.63 -3.30 -41.02
N ASN A 208 36.90 -2.56 -39.93
CA ASN A 208 38.07 -1.69 -39.82
C ASN A 208 39.37 -2.49 -39.94
N ALA A 209 39.50 -3.64 -39.28
CA ALA A 209 40.69 -4.48 -39.41
C ALA A 209 40.90 -4.97 -40.86
N ALA A 210 39.83 -5.32 -41.56
CA ALA A 210 39.90 -5.70 -42.97
C ALA A 210 40.33 -4.54 -43.88
N LEU A 211 39.82 -3.32 -43.62
CA LEU A 211 40.23 -2.11 -44.34
C LEU A 211 41.70 -1.77 -44.09
N THR A 212 42.17 -1.83 -42.85
CA THR A 212 43.59 -1.63 -42.50
C THR A 212 44.48 -2.61 -43.27
N LYS A 213 44.14 -3.91 -43.29
CA LYS A 213 44.89 -4.91 -44.05
C LYS A 213 44.91 -4.62 -45.55
N ARG A 214 43.79 -4.13 -46.11
CA ARG A 214 43.71 -3.75 -47.53
C ARG A 214 44.57 -2.52 -47.83
N LEU A 215 44.60 -1.54 -46.94
CA LEU A 215 45.45 -0.36 -47.07
C LEU A 215 46.92 -0.75 -47.06
N GLU A 216 47.36 -1.55 -46.08
CA GLU A 216 48.74 -2.06 -46.00
C GLU A 216 49.14 -2.80 -47.29
N ALA A 217 48.28 -3.66 -47.82
CA ALA A 217 48.55 -4.40 -49.05
C ALA A 217 48.66 -3.46 -50.28
N LEU A 218 47.89 -2.38 -50.33
CA LEU A 218 47.98 -1.38 -51.39
C LEU A 218 49.25 -0.53 -51.27
N GLU A 219 49.61 -0.11 -50.06
CA GLU A 219 50.84 0.64 -49.78
C GLU A 219 52.08 -0.17 -50.19
N GLN A 220 52.12 -1.47 -49.86
CA GLN A 220 53.18 -2.37 -50.30
C GLN A 220 53.28 -2.48 -51.82
N ARG A 221 52.15 -2.56 -52.52
CA ARG A 221 52.11 -2.61 -54.00
C ARG A 221 52.63 -1.33 -54.62
N ILE A 222 52.28 -0.17 -54.07
CA ILE A 222 52.77 1.12 -54.54
C ILE A 222 54.28 1.23 -54.34
N ALA A 223 54.78 0.88 -53.15
CA ALA A 223 56.21 0.89 -52.85
C ALA A 223 57.03 0.01 -53.81
N ALA A 224 56.52 -1.19 -54.14
CA ALA A 224 57.15 -2.10 -55.10
C ALA A 224 57.13 -1.58 -56.55
N SER A 225 56.14 -0.76 -56.92
CA SER A 225 56.03 -0.20 -58.27
C SER A 225 56.90 1.05 -58.51
N GLY A 226 57.25 1.79 -57.45
CA GLY A 226 58.09 2.99 -57.53
C GLY A 226 59.61 2.72 -57.48
N THR A 227 60.02 1.45 -57.43
CA THR A 227 61.44 1.02 -57.41
C THR A 227 61.96 0.53 -58.76
N ASN A 228 61.16 0.65 -59.83
CA ASN A 228 61.57 0.48 -61.23
C ASN A 228 61.66 1.85 -61.92
#